data_AF-A0A260Z301-F1
#
_entry.id   AF-A0A260Z301-F1
#
_cell.length_a   1.000
_cell.length_b   1.000
_cell.length_c   1.000
_cell.angle_alpha   90.00
_cell.angle_beta   90.00
_cell.angle_gamma   90.00
#
_symmetry.space_group_name_H-M   'P 1'
#
loop_
_entity.id
_entity.type
_entity.pdbx_description
1 polymer ?
#
loop_
_entity_poly.entity_id
_entity_poly.type
_entity_poly.pdbx_seq_one_letter_code
_entity_poly.pdbx_strand_id
1 'polypeptide(L)'
;MHSLLLLLILLLMKHTSQENKVSEFEFFKSRCGNPIPIKFLTLFMFTDYNCTFEPYHVDAETLKLFPTKCREVCAYLLIDQTSDVAEKHLVTAFKNVKVLYGSLKVSKTNLTNIKFLSGVEFFECDTDSSLLFEANHELTEIGMTNFKSTSCGITLNNIQKMERLNLPKLENIWKCDDTIRRRGTCEKTGKCHMDLREDCHKWDQFERHCLFDDLEYVAYFKDDEYSIYTTNNTRLKNAVFPNLRLVRTTNKNPRVIVFRDNNSQLSTNPAVCFNIRNSLNTTEKLIPYIDGRTCGRTPALKKDIANVSSVIKPFVWLMFTGSFLALFALNDYIF
;
A
#
# COMPACT_ATOMS: atom_id res chain seq x y z
N MET A 1 -30.33 -3.75 35.68
CA MET A 1 -29.27 -4.28 34.80
C MET A 1 -29.19 -3.60 33.43
N HIS A 2 -30.30 -3.38 32.71
CA HIS A 2 -30.25 -2.73 31.38
C HIS A 2 -29.70 -1.29 31.36
N SER A 3 -29.97 -0.48 32.38
CA SER A 3 -29.49 0.91 32.46
C SER A 3 -27.97 1.01 32.66
N LEU A 4 -27.38 0.10 33.44
CA LEU A 4 -25.93 0.06 33.66
C LEU A 4 -25.15 -0.36 32.40
N LEU A 5 -25.72 -1.29 31.63
CA LEU A 5 -25.13 -1.77 30.37
C LEU A 5 -25.12 -0.67 29.31
N LEU A 6 -26.19 0.13 29.22
CA LEU A 6 -26.26 1.28 28.31
C LEU A 6 -25.23 2.36 28.67
N LEU A 7 -25.07 2.65 29.96
CA LEU A 7 -24.08 3.62 30.44
C LEU A 7 -22.65 3.16 30.15
N LEU A 8 -22.37 1.86 30.31
CA LEU A 8 -21.07 1.28 29.99
C LEU A 8 -20.78 1.35 28.49
N ILE A 9 -21.76 1.05 27.63
CA ILE A 9 -21.62 1.18 26.17
C ILE A 9 -21.34 2.64 25.78
N LEU A 10 -22.07 3.60 26.36
CA LEU A 10 -21.85 5.03 26.07
C LEU A 10 -20.48 5.52 26.56
N LEU A 11 -20.01 5.04 27.71
CA LEU A 11 -18.67 5.35 28.22
C LEU A 11 -17.57 4.73 27.35
N LEU A 12 -17.76 3.50 26.87
CA LEU A 12 -16.83 2.83 25.96
C LEU A 12 -16.79 3.51 24.57
N MET A 13 -17.94 3.96 24.05
CA MET A 13 -18.02 4.77 22.82
C MET A 13 -17.36 6.15 22.98
N LYS A 14 -17.46 6.77 24.16
CA LYS A 14 -16.80 8.04 24.45
C LYS A 14 -15.28 7.90 24.58
N HIS A 15 -14.81 6.83 25.23
CA HIS A 15 -13.37 6.57 25.39
C HIS A 15 -12.69 6.27 24.05
N THR A 16 -13.33 5.45 23.20
CA THR A 16 -12.83 5.13 21.84
C THR A 16 -12.80 6.35 20.92
N SER A 17 -13.78 7.25 21.01
CA SER A 17 -13.75 8.52 20.26
C SER A 17 -12.62 9.46 20.70
N GLN A 18 -12.23 9.42 21.97
CA GLN A 18 -11.24 10.34 22.53
C GLN A 18 -9.81 9.90 22.24
N GLU A 19 -9.52 8.59 22.22
CA GLU A 19 -8.21 8.05 21.81
C GLU A 19 -7.92 8.32 20.32
N ASN A 20 -8.91 8.10 19.45
CA ASN A 20 -8.74 8.31 18.00
C ASN A 20 -8.43 9.78 17.68
N LYS A 21 -9.08 10.75 18.34
CA LYS A 21 -8.82 12.18 18.12
C LYS A 21 -7.42 12.63 18.54
N VAL A 22 -6.83 11.99 19.54
CA VAL A 22 -5.45 12.31 19.98
C VAL A 22 -4.44 11.86 18.92
N SER A 23 -4.63 10.66 18.36
CA SER A 23 -3.76 10.14 17.30
C SER A 23 -3.82 10.96 16.00
N GLU A 24 -5.02 11.37 15.61
CA GLU A 24 -5.27 12.24 14.44
C GLU A 24 -4.59 13.61 14.58
N PHE A 25 -4.72 14.23 15.76
CA PHE A 25 -4.11 15.51 16.06
C PHE A 25 -2.57 15.46 16.03
N GLU A 26 -1.97 14.41 16.60
CA GLU A 26 -0.52 14.21 16.58
C GLU A 26 0.01 13.92 15.16
N PHE A 27 -0.77 13.20 14.36
CA PHE A 27 -0.44 12.92 12.97
C PHE A 27 -0.33 14.21 12.15
N PHE A 28 -1.38 15.04 12.09
CA PHE A 28 -1.31 16.28 11.31
C PHE A 28 -0.31 17.28 11.89
N LYS A 29 -0.20 17.39 13.21
CA LYS A 29 0.75 18.30 13.87
C LYS A 29 2.20 18.07 13.44
N SER A 30 2.59 16.80 13.27
CA SER A 30 3.97 16.44 12.90
C SER A 30 4.26 16.56 11.40
N ARG A 31 3.24 16.71 10.54
CA ARG A 31 3.43 16.87 9.08
C ARG A 31 3.14 18.28 8.58
N CYS A 32 2.01 18.85 8.97
CA CYS A 32 1.55 20.16 8.52
C CYS A 32 1.79 21.30 9.52
N GLY A 33 2.43 21.02 10.66
CA GLY A 33 2.66 21.98 11.73
C GLY A 33 1.45 22.16 12.64
N ASN A 34 1.60 22.93 13.73
CA ASN A 34 0.48 23.22 14.63
C ASN A 34 -0.66 23.92 13.86
N PRO A 35 -1.93 23.49 14.01
CA PRO A 35 -3.06 24.37 13.75
C PRO A 35 -3.02 25.46 14.83
N ILE A 36 -2.24 26.52 14.61
CA ILE A 36 -2.07 27.59 15.59
C ILE A 36 -3.42 28.30 15.74
N PRO A 37 -4.02 28.34 16.95
CA PRO A 37 -5.07 29.31 17.22
C PRO A 37 -4.40 30.68 17.18
N ILE A 38 -4.72 31.50 16.18
CA ILE A 38 -4.10 32.80 15.95
C ILE A 38 -4.38 33.73 17.15
N LYS A 39 -3.47 33.72 18.12
CA LYS A 39 -3.24 34.78 19.12
C LYS A 39 -1.82 34.58 19.67
N PHE A 40 -0.79 35.01 18.93
CA PHE A 40 0.40 35.76 19.42
C PHE A 40 1.52 35.82 18.35
N LEU A 41 2.09 37.02 18.22
CA LEU A 41 3.19 37.53 17.37
C LEU A 41 4.29 36.52 16.91
N THR A 42 4.90 36.64 15.73
CA THR A 42 5.97 37.63 15.44
C THR A 42 6.40 37.66 13.95
N LEU A 43 7.03 38.78 13.62
CA LEU A 43 7.59 39.26 12.35
C LEU A 43 8.58 38.31 11.62
N PHE A 44 8.08 37.41 10.77
CA PHE A 44 8.79 36.90 9.58
C PHE A 44 7.76 36.80 8.45
N MET A 45 8.09 37.27 7.25
CA MET A 45 7.24 37.09 6.06
C MET A 45 7.30 35.65 5.55
N PHE A 46 6.73 34.73 6.30
CA PHE A 46 6.09 33.55 5.74
C PHE A 46 4.60 33.80 5.90
N THR A 47 3.85 33.92 4.81
CA THR A 47 2.41 33.72 4.90
C THR A 47 2.22 32.27 5.37
N ASP A 48 1.95 32.06 6.66
CA ASP A 48 1.63 30.75 7.21
C ASP A 48 0.30 30.30 6.60
N TYR A 49 0.37 29.65 5.43
CA TYR A 49 -0.78 28.96 4.88
C TYR A 49 -1.01 27.75 5.77
N ASN A 50 -2.12 27.75 6.52
CA ASN A 50 -2.60 26.52 7.12
C ASN A 50 -2.97 25.56 5.98
N CYS A 51 -2.11 24.59 5.71
CA CYS A 51 -2.31 23.58 4.67
C CYS A 51 -3.13 22.38 5.18
N THR A 52 -3.96 22.59 6.19
CA THR A 52 -4.88 21.61 6.72
C THR A 52 -6.29 21.89 6.20
N PHE A 53 -6.92 20.87 5.63
CA PHE A 53 -8.33 20.87 5.28
C PHE A 53 -9.09 20.11 6.38
N GLU A 54 -9.71 20.87 7.29
CA GLU A 54 -10.45 20.30 8.43
C GLU A 54 -11.76 19.59 8.05
N PRO A 55 -12.54 20.04 7.04
CA PRO A 55 -13.74 19.31 6.66
C PRO A 55 -13.42 17.90 6.18
N TYR A 56 -14.13 16.91 6.73
CA TYR A 56 -13.99 15.53 6.28
C TYR A 56 -14.74 15.28 4.96
N HIS A 57 -15.96 15.78 4.86
CA HIS A 57 -16.78 15.65 3.66
C HIS A 57 -16.45 16.77 2.67
N VAL A 58 -16.38 16.42 1.39
CA VAL A 58 -16.10 17.34 0.29
C VAL A 58 -17.38 17.59 -0.50
N ASP A 59 -17.84 18.82 -0.45
CA ASP A 59 -19.01 19.36 -1.14
C ASP A 59 -18.69 20.77 -1.68
N ALA A 60 -19.65 21.42 -2.34
CA ALA A 60 -19.44 22.73 -2.96
C ALA A 60 -19.15 23.85 -1.95
N GLU A 61 -19.55 23.69 -0.68
CA GLU A 61 -19.33 24.67 0.38
C GLU A 61 -17.96 24.47 1.03
N THR A 62 -17.70 23.25 1.49
CA THR A 62 -16.45 22.86 2.15
C THR A 62 -15.25 22.99 1.21
N LEU A 63 -15.37 22.66 -0.08
CA LEU A 63 -14.27 22.79 -1.03
C LEU A 63 -13.74 24.24 -1.17
N LYS A 64 -14.54 25.25 -0.83
CA LYS A 64 -14.08 26.66 -0.80
C LYS A 64 -13.01 26.90 0.27
N LEU A 65 -12.99 26.06 1.31
CA LEU A 65 -12.00 26.08 2.40
C LEU A 65 -10.72 25.32 2.03
N PHE A 66 -10.67 24.65 0.87
CA PHE A 66 -9.52 23.85 0.48
C PHE A 66 -8.27 24.73 0.25
N PRO A 67 -7.09 24.37 0.79
CA PRO A 67 -5.89 25.20 0.72
C PRO A 67 -5.20 25.09 -0.66
N THR A 68 -5.79 25.73 -1.68
CA THR A 68 -5.38 25.59 -3.10
C THR A 68 -3.96 26.01 -3.43
N LYS A 69 -3.28 26.78 -2.57
CA LYS A 69 -1.89 27.22 -2.76
C LYS A 69 -0.87 26.23 -2.20
N CYS A 70 -1.31 25.23 -1.45
CA CYS A 70 -0.43 24.30 -0.76
C CYS A 70 0.02 23.15 -1.67
N ARG A 71 1.31 22.83 -1.58
CA ARG A 71 1.93 21.67 -2.22
C ARG A 71 1.73 20.39 -1.40
N GLU A 72 1.75 20.53 -0.08
CA GLU A 72 1.55 19.46 0.89
C GLU A 72 0.31 19.79 1.69
N VAL A 73 -0.64 18.87 1.79
CA VAL A 73 -1.93 19.11 2.44
C VAL A 73 -2.25 17.99 3.42
N CYS A 74 -2.67 18.36 4.63
CA CYS A 74 -3.26 17.43 5.59
C CYS A 74 -4.78 17.44 5.42
N ALA A 75 -5.36 16.30 5.09
CA ALA A 75 -6.80 16.19 4.86
C ALA A 75 -7.29 14.74 5.01
N TYR A 76 -8.42 14.58 5.68
CA TYR A 76 -9.24 13.37 5.54
C TYR A 76 -10.35 13.69 4.56
N LEU A 77 -10.44 12.94 3.46
CA LEU A 77 -11.31 13.28 2.34
C LEU A 77 -12.38 12.22 2.15
N LEU A 78 -13.65 12.61 2.27
CA LEU A 78 -14.82 11.82 1.88
C LEU A 78 -15.53 12.49 0.71
N ILE A 79 -15.59 11.79 -0.42
CA ILE A 79 -16.41 12.15 -1.58
C ILE A 79 -17.44 11.05 -1.77
N ASP A 80 -18.72 11.36 -1.67
CA ASP A 80 -19.77 10.36 -1.80
C ASP A 80 -20.96 10.81 -2.63
N GLN A 81 -22.06 10.05 -2.60
CA GLN A 81 -23.27 10.38 -3.34
C GLN A 81 -23.91 11.72 -2.95
N THR A 82 -23.55 12.32 -1.80
CA THR A 82 -24.06 13.63 -1.38
C THR A 82 -23.10 14.76 -1.71
N SER A 83 -21.92 14.48 -2.27
CA SER A 83 -20.98 15.49 -2.77
C SER A 83 -21.52 16.15 -4.05
N ASP A 84 -21.90 17.42 -3.97
CA ASP A 84 -22.46 18.21 -5.07
C ASP A 84 -21.38 18.99 -5.86
N VAL A 85 -20.21 18.36 -6.06
CA VAL A 85 -19.05 18.97 -6.70
C VAL A 85 -18.81 18.40 -8.08
N ALA A 86 -18.77 19.27 -9.09
CA ALA A 86 -18.32 18.87 -10.42
C ALA A 86 -16.81 18.61 -10.46
N GLU A 87 -16.37 17.58 -11.20
CA GLU A 87 -14.96 17.16 -11.32
C GLU A 87 -14.00 18.31 -11.64
N LYS A 88 -14.41 19.28 -12.47
CA LYS A 88 -13.60 20.47 -12.81
C LYS A 88 -13.20 21.32 -11.59
N HIS A 89 -14.05 21.37 -10.57
CA HIS A 89 -13.77 22.12 -9.34
C HIS A 89 -12.78 21.35 -8.46
N LEU A 90 -12.89 20.01 -8.40
CA LEU A 90 -11.87 19.16 -7.77
C LEU A 90 -10.51 19.33 -8.48
N VAL A 91 -10.47 19.24 -9.81
CA VAL A 91 -9.22 19.44 -10.58
C VAL A 91 -8.58 20.80 -10.26
N THR A 92 -9.39 21.85 -10.08
CA THR A 92 -8.89 23.18 -9.74
C THR A 92 -8.36 23.23 -8.31
N ALA A 93 -9.09 22.64 -7.35
CA ALA A 93 -8.72 22.64 -5.93
C ALA A 93 -7.40 21.89 -5.67
N PHE A 94 -7.24 20.72 -6.28
CA PHE A 94 -6.09 19.83 -6.05
C PHE A 94 -4.90 20.09 -6.98
N LYS A 95 -4.97 21.11 -7.85
CA LYS A 95 -3.98 21.35 -8.93
C LYS A 95 -2.52 21.44 -8.46
N ASN A 96 -2.29 22.04 -7.30
CA ASN A 96 -0.94 22.27 -6.75
C ASN A 96 -0.47 21.18 -5.80
N VAL A 97 -1.36 20.28 -5.40
CA VAL A 97 -1.08 19.27 -4.38
C VAL A 97 -0.19 18.17 -4.94
N LYS A 98 0.91 17.89 -4.24
CA LYS A 98 1.89 16.85 -4.53
C LYS A 98 1.94 15.78 -3.45
N VAL A 99 1.70 16.16 -2.21
CA VAL A 99 1.71 15.27 -1.04
C VAL A 99 0.40 15.44 -0.28
N LEU A 100 -0.27 14.33 0.04
CA LEU A 100 -1.43 14.31 0.92
C LEU A 100 -1.12 13.47 2.16
N TYR A 101 -1.41 14.02 3.33
CA TYR A 101 -1.38 13.31 4.61
C TYR A 101 -2.83 13.12 5.08
N GLY A 102 -3.25 11.89 5.38
CA GLY A 102 -4.59 11.59 5.92
C GLY A 102 -5.23 10.39 5.24
N SER A 103 -6.46 10.53 4.75
CA SER A 103 -7.20 9.43 4.11
C SER A 103 -8.01 9.90 2.91
N LEU A 104 -8.42 8.95 2.07
CA LEU A 104 -9.35 9.20 0.97
C LEU A 104 -10.38 8.08 0.90
N LYS A 105 -11.65 8.45 1.03
CA LYS A 105 -12.79 7.60 0.74
C LYS A 105 -13.61 8.19 -0.40
N VAL A 106 -13.75 7.45 -1.49
CA VAL A 106 -14.65 7.78 -2.59
C VAL A 106 -15.70 6.70 -2.70
N SER A 107 -16.98 7.01 -2.46
CA SER A 107 -18.02 5.98 -2.44
C SER A 107 -19.33 6.38 -3.11
N LYS A 108 -19.93 5.48 -3.90
CA LYS A 108 -21.25 5.69 -4.51
C LYS A 108 -21.36 6.97 -5.36
N THR A 109 -20.26 7.36 -6.02
CA THR A 109 -20.22 8.53 -6.90
C THR A 109 -20.50 8.14 -8.35
N ASN A 110 -20.84 9.15 -9.18
CA ASN A 110 -20.90 9.03 -10.64
C ASN A 110 -19.58 9.41 -11.33
N LEU A 111 -18.47 9.48 -10.58
CA LEU A 111 -17.16 9.77 -11.15
C LEU A 111 -16.70 8.62 -12.05
N THR A 112 -16.14 8.96 -13.21
CA THR A 112 -15.62 7.96 -14.15
C THR A 112 -14.14 7.65 -13.93
N ASN A 113 -13.44 8.51 -13.18
CA ASN A 113 -12.02 8.44 -12.87
C ASN A 113 -11.67 9.28 -11.61
N ILE A 114 -10.44 9.17 -11.08
CA ILE A 114 -9.91 9.96 -9.94
C ILE A 114 -8.77 10.89 -10.40
N LYS A 115 -8.81 11.38 -11.64
CA LYS A 115 -7.72 12.20 -12.24
C LYS A 115 -7.64 13.61 -11.67
N PHE A 116 -8.62 14.06 -10.88
CA PHE A 116 -8.46 15.29 -10.09
C PHE A 116 -7.28 15.20 -9.10
N LEU A 117 -6.84 13.99 -8.73
CA LEU A 117 -5.60 13.73 -7.97
C LEU A 117 -4.40 13.33 -8.85
N SER A 118 -4.47 13.51 -10.17
CA SER A 118 -3.36 13.15 -11.07
C SER A 118 -2.07 13.91 -10.80
N GLY A 119 -2.13 15.06 -10.11
CA GLY A 119 -0.97 15.83 -9.68
C GLY A 119 -0.25 15.24 -8.46
N VAL A 120 -0.93 14.43 -7.65
CA VAL A 120 -0.44 13.86 -6.39
C VAL A 120 0.59 12.78 -6.67
N GLU A 121 1.71 12.87 -5.95
CA GLU A 121 2.85 11.95 -6.07
C GLU A 121 2.97 11.04 -4.85
N PHE A 122 2.61 11.54 -3.67
CA PHE A 122 2.75 10.84 -2.40
C PHE A 122 1.46 10.92 -1.58
N PHE A 123 1.09 9.82 -0.94
CA PHE A 123 -0.02 9.78 0.02
C PHE A 123 0.41 9.04 1.27
N GLU A 124 0.37 9.69 2.43
CA GLU A 124 0.70 9.08 3.71
C GLU A 124 -0.54 9.01 4.60
N CYS A 125 -0.88 7.82 5.03
CA CYS A 125 -1.94 7.53 5.99
C CYS A 125 -1.36 7.35 7.38
N ASP A 126 -2.16 7.71 8.38
CA ASP A 126 -1.98 7.25 9.76
C ASP A 126 -2.23 5.72 9.88
N THR A 127 -2.25 5.21 11.12
CA THR A 127 -2.38 3.78 11.39
C THR A 127 -3.66 3.17 10.83
N ASP A 128 -4.78 3.89 10.90
CA ASP A 128 -6.11 3.35 10.64
C ASP A 128 -6.72 3.86 9.32
N SER A 129 -6.03 4.77 8.65
CA SER A 129 -6.42 5.34 7.36
C SER A 129 -6.00 4.50 6.15
N SER A 130 -6.77 4.62 5.08
CA SER A 130 -6.53 3.95 3.80
C SER A 130 -7.05 4.78 2.62
N LEU A 131 -6.71 4.37 1.39
CA LEU A 131 -7.35 4.83 0.17
C LEU A 131 -8.47 3.84 -0.19
N LEU A 132 -9.72 4.25 0.00
CA LEU A 132 -10.90 3.40 -0.13
C LEU A 132 -11.80 3.86 -1.28
N PHE A 133 -12.05 2.97 -2.23
CA PHE A 133 -12.97 3.17 -3.34
C PHE A 133 -14.07 2.12 -3.29
N GLU A 134 -15.32 2.54 -3.08
CA GLU A 134 -16.43 1.62 -2.83
C GLU A 134 -17.68 1.95 -3.64
N ALA A 135 -18.26 0.94 -4.32
CA ALA A 135 -19.56 1.05 -4.99
C ALA A 135 -19.64 2.22 -6.01
N ASN A 136 -18.54 2.55 -6.67
CA ASN A 136 -18.50 3.56 -7.73
C ASN A 136 -18.76 2.89 -9.08
N HIS A 137 -20.02 2.72 -9.45
CA HIS A 137 -20.42 1.92 -10.62
C HIS A 137 -19.95 2.51 -11.96
N GLU A 138 -19.76 3.83 -12.05
CA GLU A 138 -19.32 4.53 -13.26
C GLU A 138 -17.80 4.63 -13.41
N LEU A 139 -17.06 4.31 -12.35
CA LEU A 139 -15.61 4.44 -12.31
C LEU A 139 -14.96 3.35 -13.18
N THR A 140 -14.17 3.77 -14.16
CA THR A 140 -13.51 2.89 -15.14
C THR A 140 -12.04 2.64 -14.83
N GLU A 141 -11.43 3.55 -14.08
CA GLU A 141 -10.03 3.52 -13.64
C GLU A 141 -9.81 4.45 -12.43
N ILE A 142 -8.74 4.25 -11.66
CA ILE A 142 -8.31 5.24 -10.66
C ILE A 142 -7.60 6.40 -11.38
N GLY A 143 -6.58 6.10 -12.18
CA GLY A 143 -5.97 7.10 -13.07
C GLY A 143 -5.12 8.18 -12.38
N MET A 144 -4.61 7.92 -11.16
CA MET A 144 -3.62 8.79 -10.50
C MET A 144 -2.23 8.57 -11.13
N THR A 145 -2.02 9.12 -12.33
CA THR A 145 -0.88 8.77 -13.18
C THR A 145 0.49 9.24 -12.68
N ASN A 146 0.54 10.19 -11.75
CA ASN A 146 1.80 10.61 -11.11
C ASN A 146 2.02 10.02 -9.71
N PHE A 147 1.12 9.14 -9.25
CA PHE A 147 1.22 8.53 -7.93
C PHE A 147 2.40 7.57 -7.88
N LYS A 148 3.40 7.89 -7.04
CA LYS A 148 4.66 7.16 -6.92
C LYS A 148 4.69 6.25 -5.71
N SER A 149 4.13 6.70 -4.61
CA SER A 149 4.48 6.17 -3.30
C SER A 149 3.35 6.36 -2.29
N THR A 150 3.02 5.35 -1.49
CA THR A 150 2.09 5.53 -0.36
C THR A 150 2.35 4.67 0.88
N SER A 151 2.01 5.20 2.07
CA SER A 151 1.91 4.40 3.30
C SER A 151 0.53 3.76 3.51
N CYS A 152 -0.42 4.05 2.60
CA CYS A 152 -1.80 3.65 2.70
C CYS A 152 -2.04 2.28 2.07
N GLY A 153 -2.90 1.47 2.70
CA GLY A 153 -3.56 0.38 1.99
C GLY A 153 -4.50 0.93 0.91
N ILE A 154 -4.54 0.29 -0.26
CA ILE A 154 -5.44 0.63 -1.36
C ILE A 154 -6.54 -0.42 -1.43
N THR A 155 -7.78 -0.02 -1.18
CA THR A 155 -8.95 -0.90 -1.22
C THR A 155 -9.92 -0.48 -2.32
N LEU A 156 -10.25 -1.41 -3.21
CA LEU A 156 -11.18 -1.23 -4.33
C LEU A 156 -12.29 -2.27 -4.25
N ASN A 157 -13.52 -1.85 -3.93
CA ASN A 157 -14.65 -2.74 -3.77
C ASN A 157 -15.83 -2.34 -4.68
N ASN A 158 -16.37 -3.31 -5.42
CA ASN A 158 -17.62 -3.16 -6.18
C ASN A 158 -17.58 -2.00 -7.21
N ILE A 159 -16.53 -1.95 -8.02
CA ILE A 159 -16.31 -0.96 -9.09
C ILE A 159 -16.58 -1.62 -10.44
N GLN A 160 -17.87 -1.76 -10.78
CA GLN A 160 -18.32 -2.68 -11.83
C GLN A 160 -17.84 -2.34 -13.24
N LYS A 161 -17.60 -1.06 -13.56
CA LYS A 161 -17.09 -0.62 -14.87
C LYS A 161 -15.56 -0.54 -14.94
N MET A 162 -14.86 -0.83 -13.85
CA MET A 162 -13.40 -0.75 -13.82
C MET A 162 -12.78 -1.84 -14.69
N GLU A 163 -11.96 -1.43 -15.66
CA GLU A 163 -11.26 -2.36 -16.56
C GLU A 163 -9.77 -2.49 -16.20
N ARG A 164 -9.22 -1.44 -15.58
CA ARG A 164 -7.82 -1.31 -15.16
C ARG A 164 -7.69 -0.34 -13.98
N LEU A 165 -6.64 -0.49 -13.16
CA LEU A 165 -6.36 0.49 -12.10
C LEU A 165 -5.74 1.80 -12.65
N ASN A 166 -4.82 1.68 -13.61
CA ASN A 166 -4.05 2.79 -14.21
C ASN A 166 -3.24 3.62 -13.19
N LEU A 167 -2.31 2.95 -12.49
CA LEU A 167 -1.32 3.56 -11.57
C LEU A 167 0.11 3.29 -12.09
N PRO A 168 0.49 3.85 -13.25
CA PRO A 168 1.69 3.44 -13.98
C PRO A 168 3.02 3.78 -13.27
N LYS A 169 3.05 4.81 -12.41
CA LYS A 169 4.26 5.26 -11.70
C LYS A 169 4.34 4.76 -10.26
N LEU A 170 3.37 3.95 -9.81
CA LEU A 170 3.38 3.46 -8.43
C LEU A 170 4.56 2.51 -8.25
N GLU A 171 5.51 2.93 -7.44
CA GLU A 171 6.80 2.29 -7.21
C GLU A 171 6.86 1.64 -5.83
N ASN A 172 6.31 2.29 -4.80
CA ASN A 172 6.43 1.81 -3.42
C ASN A 172 5.11 1.90 -2.64
N ILE A 173 4.83 0.87 -1.85
CA ILE A 173 3.80 0.91 -0.81
C ILE A 173 4.44 0.46 0.50
N TRP A 174 4.52 1.35 1.49
CA TRP A 174 5.04 1.05 2.83
C TRP A 174 3.94 1.14 3.87
N LYS A 175 4.29 0.86 5.12
CA LYS A 175 3.45 1.17 6.27
C LYS A 175 4.41 1.49 7.41
N CYS A 176 4.20 2.64 8.05
CA CYS A 176 4.96 3.03 9.23
C CYS A 176 4.31 2.35 10.44
N ASP A 177 5.11 1.63 11.23
CA ASP A 177 4.65 1.05 12.49
C ASP A 177 4.91 2.05 13.63
N ASP A 178 3.85 2.68 14.13
CA ASP A 178 3.94 3.58 15.28
C ASP A 178 4.29 2.86 16.59
N THR A 179 4.21 1.53 16.66
CA THR A 179 4.72 0.78 17.82
C THR A 179 6.24 0.76 17.87
N ILE A 180 6.92 1.00 16.74
CA ILE A 180 8.38 1.16 16.66
C ILE A 180 8.81 2.55 17.15
N ARG A 181 7.95 3.58 17.14
CA ARG A 181 8.26 4.90 17.74
C ARG A 181 8.57 4.83 19.24
N ARG A 182 8.10 3.79 19.95
CA ARG A 182 8.48 3.56 21.35
C ARG A 182 9.83 2.84 21.51
N ARG A 183 10.52 2.46 20.43
CA ARG A 183 11.74 1.64 20.51
C ARG A 183 12.83 1.86 19.45
N GLY A 184 12.66 2.76 18.47
CA GLY A 184 13.71 3.08 17.50
C GLY A 184 13.56 4.48 16.91
N THR A 185 14.62 5.29 17.01
CA THR A 185 14.75 6.56 16.30
C THR A 185 15.16 6.30 14.85
N CYS A 186 14.57 7.04 13.91
CA CYS A 186 15.01 7.06 12.52
C CYS A 186 16.27 7.93 12.40
N GLU A 187 17.41 7.33 12.02
CA GLU A 187 18.63 8.09 11.73
C GLU A 187 18.49 8.92 10.43
N LYS A 188 19.19 10.07 10.40
CA LYS A 188 19.21 11.08 9.33
C LYS A 188 19.77 10.63 7.97
N THR A 189 19.84 9.33 7.67
CA THR A 189 20.44 8.80 6.43
C THR A 189 19.47 7.99 5.57
N GLY A 190 18.16 8.11 5.77
CA GLY A 190 17.16 7.45 4.91
C GLY A 190 17.13 5.92 5.01
N LYS A 191 17.89 5.32 5.94
CA LYS A 191 17.93 3.88 6.20
C LYS A 191 17.31 3.55 7.56
N CYS A 192 16.21 2.80 7.57
CA CYS A 192 15.75 2.12 8.78
C CYS A 192 16.69 0.93 9.05
N HIS A 193 17.71 1.11 9.89
CA HIS A 193 18.46 -0.01 10.45
C HIS A 193 17.66 -0.60 11.61
N MET A 194 17.19 -1.84 11.46
CA MET A 194 16.56 -2.58 12.55
C MET A 194 17.68 -3.29 13.30
N ASP A 195 18.39 -2.56 14.16
CA ASP A 195 19.42 -3.16 15.02
C ASP A 195 19.03 -3.16 16.50
N LEU A 196 19.43 -4.22 17.16
CA LEU A 196 19.07 -4.55 18.53
C LEU A 196 19.85 -3.67 19.51
N ARG A 197 19.10 -2.99 20.39
CA ARG A 197 19.49 -2.47 21.72
C ARG A 197 20.38 -1.22 21.81
N GLU A 198 19.96 -0.43 22.80
CA GLU A 198 20.65 0.54 23.66
C GLU A 198 20.65 2.03 23.26
N ASP A 199 19.83 2.75 24.03
CA ASP A 199 19.88 4.16 24.46
C ASP A 199 19.50 5.29 23.50
N CYS A 200 18.21 5.69 23.57
CA CYS A 200 17.67 6.92 22.99
C CYS A 200 17.08 7.86 24.05
N HIS A 201 17.94 8.67 24.68
CA HIS A 201 17.52 9.89 25.36
C HIS A 201 18.42 11.04 24.90
N LYS A 202 17.87 11.94 24.06
CA LYS A 202 18.21 13.38 23.88
C LYS A 202 18.16 13.85 22.42
N TRP A 203 16.99 13.95 21.78
CA TRP A 203 16.87 14.76 20.55
C TRP A 203 15.45 15.32 20.39
N ASP A 204 15.21 16.51 20.97
CA ASP A 204 13.91 17.21 21.00
C ASP A 204 13.90 18.48 20.14
N GLN A 205 14.53 18.47 18.94
CA GLN A 205 14.58 19.72 18.15
C GLN A 205 14.71 19.66 16.62
N PHE A 206 14.63 18.49 15.97
CA PHE A 206 14.76 18.42 14.51
C PHE A 206 13.89 17.30 13.90
N GLU A 207 12.58 17.36 14.10
CA GLU A 207 11.62 16.56 13.33
C GLU A 207 11.27 17.30 12.03
N ARG A 208 12.03 17.03 10.96
CA ARG A 208 11.59 17.34 9.61
C ARG A 208 12.04 16.23 8.67
N HIS A 209 11.05 15.70 7.96
CA HIS A 209 11.17 15.00 6.69
C HIS A 209 11.65 13.54 6.78
N CYS A 210 10.69 12.62 6.94
CA CYS A 210 10.75 11.35 6.19
C CYS A 210 10.38 11.60 4.71
N LEU A 211 10.91 12.66 4.09
CA LEU A 211 10.74 12.85 2.66
C LEU A 211 11.80 12.01 1.95
N PHE A 212 11.30 11.04 1.21
CA PHE A 212 11.95 9.81 0.79
C PHE A 212 12.95 9.98 -0.35
N ASP A 213 14.03 10.72 -0.12
CA ASP A 213 15.05 10.89 -1.16
C ASP A 213 15.89 9.61 -1.39
N ASP A 214 15.92 8.65 -0.44
CA ASP A 214 16.74 7.43 -0.55
C ASP A 214 16.11 6.15 0.08
N LEU A 215 14.78 5.96 0.03
CA LEU A 215 14.18 4.76 0.64
C LEU A 215 14.50 3.49 -0.17
N GLU A 216 15.42 2.66 0.34
CA GLU A 216 15.81 1.41 -0.32
C GLU A 216 14.71 0.31 -0.14
N TYR A 217 14.04 0.21 1.02
CA TYR A 217 12.90 -0.71 1.27
C TYR A 217 12.16 -0.39 2.59
N VAL A 218 10.81 -0.48 2.67
CA VAL A 218 10.05 -0.86 3.92
C VAL A 218 8.60 -1.29 3.60
N ALA A 219 8.10 -2.42 4.12
CA ALA A 219 6.64 -2.62 4.28
C ALA A 219 6.29 -3.68 5.35
N TYR A 220 5.82 -3.24 6.52
CA TYR A 220 5.22 -4.10 7.55
C TYR A 220 3.71 -3.84 7.62
N PHE A 221 2.91 -4.76 7.12
CA PHE A 221 1.46 -4.77 7.35
C PHE A 221 1.19 -5.71 8.53
N LYS A 222 0.34 -5.28 9.48
CA LYS A 222 -0.15 -6.17 10.55
C LYS A 222 -0.75 -7.45 9.93
N ASP A 223 -0.85 -8.52 10.71
CA ASP A 223 -1.13 -9.88 10.21
C ASP A 223 -2.43 -10.06 9.39
N ASP A 224 -3.30 -9.05 9.29
CA ASP A 224 -4.53 -9.05 8.48
C ASP A 224 -4.69 -7.84 7.52
N GLU A 225 -3.68 -7.00 7.37
CA GLU A 225 -3.74 -5.82 6.49
C GLU A 225 -3.21 -6.11 5.09
N TYR A 226 -3.92 -5.60 4.08
CA TYR A 226 -3.59 -5.71 2.66
C TYR A 226 -3.03 -4.38 2.14
N SER A 227 -1.94 -4.43 1.38
CA SER A 227 -1.44 -3.24 0.66
C SER A 227 -2.33 -2.88 -0.51
N ILE A 228 -2.79 -3.90 -1.24
CA ILE A 228 -3.75 -3.75 -2.34
C ILE A 228 -4.81 -4.83 -2.16
N TYR A 229 -6.05 -4.41 -1.94
CA TYR A 229 -7.19 -5.30 -1.80
C TYR A 229 -8.28 -4.92 -2.78
N THR A 230 -8.53 -5.78 -3.75
CA THR A 230 -9.44 -5.50 -4.86
C THR A 230 -10.52 -6.58 -4.87
N THR A 231 -11.79 -6.19 -4.71
CA THR A 231 -12.91 -7.13 -4.61
C THR A 231 -14.13 -6.73 -5.44
N ASN A 232 -14.84 -7.72 -5.98
CA ASN A 232 -16.13 -7.50 -6.66
C ASN A 232 -16.07 -6.58 -7.90
N ASN A 233 -14.91 -6.49 -8.58
CA ASN A 233 -14.75 -5.71 -9.81
C ASN A 233 -14.82 -6.62 -11.04
N THR A 234 -16.03 -6.94 -11.49
CA THR A 234 -16.27 -8.00 -12.48
C THR A 234 -15.73 -7.70 -13.88
N ARG A 235 -15.40 -6.45 -14.21
CA ARG A 235 -14.78 -6.05 -15.49
C ARG A 235 -13.27 -5.84 -15.41
N LEU A 236 -12.66 -5.96 -14.25
CA LEU A 236 -11.22 -5.74 -14.06
C LEU A 236 -10.43 -6.86 -14.73
N LYS A 237 -9.92 -6.62 -15.94
CA LYS A 237 -9.18 -7.62 -16.72
C LYS A 237 -7.67 -7.44 -16.64
N ASN A 238 -7.21 -6.24 -16.24
CA ASN A 238 -5.79 -5.91 -16.21
C ASN A 238 -5.44 -5.16 -14.90
N ALA A 239 -4.57 -5.78 -14.10
CA ALA A 239 -4.04 -5.21 -12.86
C ALA A 239 -2.50 -5.31 -12.84
N VAL A 240 -1.85 -4.62 -13.78
CA VAL A 240 -0.38 -4.58 -13.92
C VAL A 240 0.18 -3.36 -13.18
N PHE A 241 1.28 -3.57 -12.44
CA PHE A 241 2.00 -2.54 -11.72
C PHE A 241 3.45 -2.48 -12.22
N PRO A 242 3.72 -1.83 -13.35
CA PRO A 242 4.95 -2.03 -14.11
C PRO A 242 6.22 -1.56 -13.39
N ASN A 243 6.08 -0.61 -12.46
CA ASN A 243 7.18 -0.02 -11.71
C ASN A 243 7.14 -0.36 -10.22
N LEU A 244 6.18 -1.18 -9.76
CA LEU A 244 6.04 -1.49 -8.34
C LEU A 244 7.20 -2.39 -7.91
N ARG A 245 8.08 -1.83 -7.09
CA ARG A 245 9.32 -2.44 -6.61
C ARG A 245 9.23 -2.69 -5.11
N LEU A 246 8.22 -3.39 -4.57
CA LEU A 246 8.22 -3.64 -3.11
C LEU A 246 7.43 -4.84 -2.59
N VAL A 247 8.00 -5.50 -1.57
CA VAL A 247 7.55 -5.53 -0.15
C VAL A 247 8.53 -6.40 0.67
N ARG A 248 9.39 -5.79 1.51
CA ARG A 248 10.05 -6.54 2.60
C ARG A 248 9.16 -6.46 3.83
N THR A 249 8.41 -7.53 4.03
CA THR A 249 7.57 -7.76 5.21
C THR A 249 8.21 -8.80 6.11
N THR A 250 8.15 -8.55 7.42
CA THR A 250 8.54 -9.51 8.46
C THR A 250 7.40 -10.49 8.78
N ASN A 251 6.20 -10.27 8.23
CA ASN A 251 5.09 -11.22 8.33
C ASN A 251 5.49 -12.54 7.66
N LYS A 252 5.21 -13.65 8.34
CA LYS A 252 5.56 -15.00 7.87
C LYS A 252 4.65 -15.46 6.72
N ASN A 253 3.43 -14.94 6.61
CA ASN A 253 2.42 -15.27 5.60
C ASN A 253 1.76 -14.01 4.98
N PRO A 254 2.53 -13.13 4.34
CA PRO A 254 2.01 -11.83 3.93
C PRO A 254 1.04 -11.96 2.74
N ARG A 255 -0.22 -11.60 2.94
CA ARG A 255 -1.18 -11.41 1.85
C ARG A 255 -1.13 -9.94 1.41
N VAL A 256 -0.10 -9.59 0.65
CA VAL A 256 0.18 -8.18 0.30
C VAL A 256 -0.79 -7.64 -0.77
N ILE A 257 -1.02 -8.43 -1.81
CA ILE A 257 -1.85 -8.09 -2.97
C ILE A 257 -2.90 -9.18 -3.15
N VAL A 258 -4.18 -8.81 -3.05
CA VAL A 258 -5.29 -9.75 -3.06
C VAL A 258 -6.39 -9.28 -4.02
N PHE A 259 -6.78 -10.19 -4.90
CA PHE A 259 -7.93 -10.07 -5.79
C PHE A 259 -8.96 -11.15 -5.41
N ARG A 260 -10.21 -10.76 -5.14
CA ARG A 260 -11.30 -11.69 -4.84
C ARG A 260 -12.57 -11.33 -5.58
N ASP A 261 -13.22 -12.30 -6.22
CA ASP A 261 -14.53 -12.10 -6.88
C ASP A 261 -14.49 -10.98 -7.95
N ASN A 262 -13.34 -10.79 -8.60
CA ASN A 262 -13.19 -9.86 -9.72
C ASN A 262 -13.49 -10.58 -11.04
N ASN A 263 -13.02 -10.06 -12.17
CA ASN A 263 -13.15 -10.78 -13.44
C ASN A 263 -12.46 -12.16 -13.35
N SER A 264 -13.16 -13.22 -13.74
CA SER A 264 -12.65 -14.59 -13.68
C SER A 264 -11.42 -14.81 -14.58
N GLN A 265 -11.16 -13.95 -15.57
CA GLN A 265 -9.93 -14.04 -16.37
C GLN A 265 -8.67 -13.84 -15.52
N LEU A 266 -8.74 -13.10 -14.40
CA LEU A 266 -7.59 -12.94 -13.50
C LEU A 266 -7.13 -14.28 -12.92
N SER A 267 -8.06 -15.19 -12.60
CA SER A 267 -7.77 -16.51 -12.02
C SER A 267 -7.74 -17.65 -13.04
N THR A 268 -8.48 -17.53 -14.16
CA THR A 268 -8.63 -18.62 -15.16
C THR A 268 -7.69 -18.51 -16.35
N ASN A 269 -7.21 -17.32 -16.72
CA ASN A 269 -6.28 -17.13 -17.82
C ASN A 269 -4.83 -17.13 -17.29
N PRO A 270 -4.02 -18.16 -17.58
CA PRO A 270 -2.66 -18.24 -17.07
C PRO A 270 -1.80 -17.04 -17.49
N ALA A 271 -1.94 -16.56 -18.73
CA ALA A 271 -1.15 -15.43 -19.23
C ALA A 271 -1.45 -14.15 -18.45
N VAL A 272 -2.73 -13.90 -18.13
CA VAL A 272 -3.13 -12.74 -17.31
C VAL A 272 -2.58 -12.87 -15.89
N CYS A 273 -2.74 -14.03 -15.26
CA CYS A 273 -2.21 -14.31 -13.93
C CYS A 273 -0.68 -14.11 -13.86
N PHE A 274 0.06 -14.69 -14.82
CA PHE A 274 1.52 -14.55 -14.92
C PHE A 274 1.95 -13.12 -15.21
N ASN A 275 1.22 -12.38 -16.04
CA ASN A 275 1.55 -10.97 -16.30
C ASN A 275 1.44 -10.13 -15.03
N ILE A 276 0.40 -10.33 -14.21
CA ILE A 276 0.27 -9.65 -12.92
C ILE A 276 1.44 -10.03 -12.01
N ARG A 277 1.72 -11.33 -11.85
CA ARG A 277 2.84 -11.81 -11.04
C ARG A 277 4.19 -11.24 -11.49
N ASN A 278 4.48 -11.30 -12.78
CA ASN A 278 5.77 -10.88 -13.33
C ASN A 278 5.95 -9.36 -13.30
N SER A 279 4.84 -8.59 -13.38
CA SER A 279 4.91 -7.14 -13.28
C SER A 279 5.45 -6.64 -11.95
N LEU A 280 5.32 -7.44 -10.89
CA LEU A 280 5.69 -7.05 -9.53
C LEU A 280 7.19 -7.19 -9.23
N ASN A 281 7.99 -7.80 -10.12
CA ASN A 281 9.44 -8.00 -9.95
C ASN A 281 9.86 -8.46 -8.53
N THR A 282 9.19 -9.49 -7.98
CA THR A 282 9.27 -9.84 -6.55
C THR A 282 10.02 -11.13 -6.23
N THR A 283 10.33 -11.30 -4.93
CA THR A 283 10.70 -12.61 -4.34
C THR A 283 9.49 -13.55 -4.19
N GLU A 284 9.72 -14.81 -3.80
CA GLU A 284 8.68 -15.85 -3.67
C GLU A 284 7.59 -15.55 -2.61
N LYS A 285 7.81 -14.60 -1.70
CA LYS A 285 6.86 -14.24 -0.62
C LYS A 285 5.78 -13.25 -1.03
N LEU A 286 5.82 -12.71 -2.25
CA LEU A 286 5.01 -11.57 -2.69
C LEU A 286 4.10 -11.92 -3.87
N ILE A 287 3.72 -13.19 -3.96
CA ILE A 287 2.89 -13.67 -5.05
C ILE A 287 1.45 -13.19 -4.80
N PRO A 288 0.81 -12.51 -5.77
CA PRO A 288 -0.56 -12.05 -5.61
C PRO A 288 -1.50 -13.25 -5.41
N TYR A 289 -2.47 -13.09 -4.52
CA TYR A 289 -3.53 -14.06 -4.30
C TYR A 289 -4.76 -13.66 -5.10
N ILE A 290 -5.21 -14.54 -5.98
CA ILE A 290 -6.39 -14.37 -6.82
C ILE A 290 -7.36 -15.50 -6.49
N ASP A 291 -8.53 -15.17 -5.93
CA ASP A 291 -9.56 -16.12 -5.52
C ASP A 291 -9.02 -17.27 -4.63
N GLY A 292 -8.13 -16.91 -3.69
CA GLY A 292 -7.50 -17.85 -2.76
C GLY A 292 -6.37 -18.69 -3.36
N ARG A 293 -5.99 -18.47 -4.62
CA ARG A 293 -4.91 -19.19 -5.32
C ARG A 293 -3.80 -18.22 -5.72
N THR A 294 -2.59 -18.74 -5.89
CA THR A 294 -1.47 -17.98 -6.45
C THR A 294 -1.19 -18.44 -7.87
N CYS A 295 -0.68 -17.54 -8.72
CA CYS A 295 -0.17 -17.89 -10.04
C CYS A 295 1.13 -18.70 -9.85
N GLY A 296 1.04 -20.03 -9.64
CA GLY A 296 2.22 -20.90 -9.42
C GLY A 296 3.21 -20.85 -10.60
N ARG A 297 4.50 -21.22 -10.42
CA ARG A 297 5.43 -21.31 -11.57
C ARG A 297 4.86 -22.32 -12.58
N THR A 298 4.84 -21.97 -13.87
CA THR A 298 4.38 -22.90 -14.93
C THR A 298 5.09 -24.25 -14.81
N PRO A 299 4.44 -25.36 -15.22
CA PRO A 299 5.08 -26.67 -15.36
C PRO A 299 6.23 -26.72 -16.38
N ALA A 300 6.58 -25.62 -17.05
CA ALA A 300 7.72 -25.53 -17.96
C ALA A 300 9.04 -25.86 -17.24
N LEU A 301 9.26 -25.32 -16.03
CA LEU A 301 10.43 -25.66 -15.21
C LEU A 301 10.37 -27.08 -14.65
N LYS A 302 9.16 -27.66 -14.49
CA LYS A 302 9.00 -29.06 -14.11
C LYS A 302 9.40 -30.00 -15.25
N LYS A 303 9.19 -29.56 -16.51
CA LYS A 303 9.61 -30.29 -17.71
C LYS A 303 11.13 -30.27 -17.87
N ASP A 304 11.78 -29.14 -17.59
CA ASP A 304 13.25 -29.04 -17.61
C ASP A 304 13.90 -29.83 -16.46
N ILE A 305 13.33 -29.80 -15.24
CA ILE A 305 13.82 -30.62 -14.12
C ILE A 305 13.56 -32.12 -14.35
N ALA A 306 12.43 -32.50 -14.97
CA ALA A 306 12.17 -33.88 -15.36
C ALA A 306 13.12 -34.34 -16.48
N ASN A 307 13.43 -33.48 -17.46
CA ASN A 307 14.42 -33.76 -18.51
C ASN A 307 15.82 -33.91 -17.92
N VAL A 308 16.25 -32.98 -17.06
CA VAL A 308 17.55 -33.05 -16.37
C VAL A 308 17.63 -34.29 -15.49
N SER A 309 16.57 -34.65 -14.78
CA SER A 309 16.50 -35.90 -14.00
C SER A 309 16.54 -37.16 -14.87
N SER A 310 15.94 -37.12 -16.07
CA SER A 310 16.00 -38.24 -17.04
C SER A 310 17.37 -38.42 -17.68
N VAL A 311 18.17 -37.35 -17.74
CA VAL A 311 19.56 -37.36 -18.27
C VAL A 311 20.56 -37.76 -17.18
N ILE A 312 20.37 -37.30 -15.94
CA ILE A 312 21.30 -37.59 -14.83
C ILE A 312 21.16 -39.03 -14.32
N LYS A 313 19.93 -39.59 -14.26
CA LYS A 313 19.71 -40.97 -13.78
C LYS A 313 20.53 -42.05 -14.51
N PRO A 314 20.56 -42.10 -15.85
CA PRO A 314 21.39 -43.07 -16.56
C PRO A 314 22.90 -42.80 -16.41
N PHE A 315 23.33 -41.53 -16.31
CA PHE A 315 24.74 -41.19 -16.07
C PHE A 315 25.23 -41.63 -14.69
N VAL A 316 24.42 -41.43 -13.65
CA VAL A 316 24.73 -41.91 -12.30
C VAL A 316 24.75 -43.44 -12.26
N TRP A 317 23.80 -44.11 -12.94
CA TRP A 317 23.78 -45.58 -13.02
C TRP A 317 25.00 -46.16 -13.76
N LEU A 318 25.47 -45.51 -14.83
CA LEU A 318 26.70 -45.87 -15.55
C LEU A 318 27.95 -45.70 -14.68
N MET A 319 28.03 -44.66 -13.85
CA MET A 319 29.17 -44.47 -12.95
C MET A 319 29.20 -45.51 -11.80
N PHE A 320 28.02 -45.90 -11.29
CA PHE A 320 27.95 -46.94 -10.25
C PHE A 320 28.13 -48.36 -10.79
N THR A 321 27.66 -48.68 -12.00
CA THR A 321 27.82 -50.02 -12.59
C THR A 321 29.21 -50.23 -13.22
N GLY A 322 29.81 -49.18 -13.79
CA GLY A 322 31.19 -49.24 -14.30
C GLY A 322 32.23 -49.45 -13.20
N SER A 323 31.98 -48.91 -12.00
CA SER A 323 32.84 -49.11 -10.83
C SER A 323 32.78 -50.55 -10.27
N PHE A 324 31.65 -51.25 -10.45
CA PHE A 324 31.51 -52.64 -10.02
C PHE A 324 32.15 -53.63 -11.01
N LEU A 325 32.12 -53.36 -12.32
CA LEU A 325 32.80 -54.21 -13.30
C LEU A 325 34.33 -54.13 -13.23
N ALA A 326 34.89 -52.99 -12.80
CA ALA A 326 36.31 -52.85 -12.53
C ALA A 326 36.78 -53.64 -11.28
N LEU A 327 35.89 -53.87 -10.31
CA LEU A 327 36.19 -54.68 -9.11
C LEU A 327 36.13 -56.19 -9.37
N PHE A 328 35.34 -56.65 -10.35
CA PHE A 328 35.34 -58.06 -10.75
C PHE A 328 36.50 -58.41 -11.69
N ALA A 329 36.96 -57.49 -12.54
CA ALA A 329 38.11 -57.72 -13.43
C ALA A 329 39.48 -57.74 -12.71
N LEU A 330 39.54 -57.25 -11.47
CA LEU A 330 40.76 -57.30 -10.64
C LEU A 330 40.82 -58.51 -9.71
N ASN A 331 39.78 -59.35 -9.66
CA ASN A 331 39.75 -60.53 -8.77
C ASN A 331 40.24 -61.82 -9.44
N ASP A 332 40.57 -61.79 -10.74
CA ASP A 332 41.20 -62.92 -11.45
C ASP A 332 42.75 -62.82 -11.46
N TYR A 333 43.34 -61.91 -10.68
CA TYR A 333 44.80 -61.73 -10.61
C TYR A 333 45.41 -61.87 -9.21
N ILE A 334 44.63 -62.25 -8.19
CA ILE A 334 45.16 -62.49 -6.84
C ILE A 334 44.56 -63.78 -6.26
N PHE A 335 45.37 -64.84 -6.39
CA PHE A 335 45.32 -66.21 -5.83
C PHE A 335 44.41 -67.26 -6.48
#